data_AF-A0A914ASB9-F1
#
_entry.id   AF-A0A914ASB9-F1
#
_cell.length_a   1.000
_cell.length_b   1.000
_cell.length_c   1.000
_cell.angle_alpha   90.00
_cell.angle_beta   90.00
_cell.angle_gamma   90.00
#
_symmetry.space_group_name_H-M   'P 1'
#
loop_
_entity.id
_entity.type
_entity.pdbx_description
1 polymer ?
#
loop_
_entity_poly.entity_id
_entity_poly.type
_entity_poly.pdbx_seq_one_letter_code
_entity_poly.pdbx_strand_id
1 'polypeptide(L)'
;MLDHAECVEDPTHFVHSQEHRKTMAGFNYCTRNLAWWFLLLMLGLLVKSSASEQYMAELCGRTIHAESSGGVLHSQRGPHYRNNVDCTVTITADPGRKILLTFLFLETEGIAPNCRSDYLQIWDHRDGDDQPAPDLVSLCDRFTGNVASKTNAVSLRFETDGSVTYRGFKLAYTSFKKAENGSCDLGEFLCDNSRCIDSSLKDDNFNHCGDYSDERHTFKAMDQLCGQTITAGKNAGLLHSQAAERYSNNLDCTVAIQADYDRTLLLRFEYLDIEGDGDGSGCLHRDVLMVYDGVSAGTVNRTLLCGSRAADIATSGRVATLRFKTDSSVAYRGFVVLYTSMRTPGASDCYWTEFRCTNNRCINANLTFNSFDNCGDNSDEQHFFTVGGGDDSIITTHSDTVFIVAAWVIVVIVIGCIVGLVLIVLCCAFICYLACRSSNRPAQQQASYTAVPAPPQQVGAPSTDYNQQPPMAMQTTGPPANPQPDGQAATYPQLHLEPSEQAPPPYEIKS
;
A
#
# COMPACT_ATOMS: atom_id res chain seq x y z
N MET A 1 15.71 85.74 -23.00
CA MET A 1 14.27 85.47 -23.19
C MET A 1 14.10 83.98 -23.38
N LEU A 2 13.31 83.25 -22.61
CA LEU A 2 12.67 83.50 -21.30
C LEU A 2 12.80 82.17 -20.54
N ASP A 3 13.46 82.08 -19.38
CA ASP A 3 13.12 82.54 -18.02
C ASP A 3 12.55 81.39 -17.16
N HIS A 4 12.91 81.34 -15.88
CA HIS A 4 12.65 80.23 -14.97
C HIS A 4 11.34 80.40 -14.15
N ALA A 5 10.76 79.29 -13.71
CA ALA A 5 9.90 79.25 -12.52
C ALA A 5 9.92 77.85 -11.88
N GLU A 6 10.30 77.78 -10.60
CA GLU A 6 10.12 76.62 -9.71
C GLU A 6 8.83 76.77 -8.89
N CYS A 7 8.23 75.66 -8.46
CA CYS A 7 7.33 75.49 -7.30
C CYS A 7 7.49 74.02 -6.86
N VAL A 8 8.19 73.70 -5.76
CA VAL A 8 7.78 73.78 -4.34
C VAL A 8 6.57 72.89 -4.02
N GLU A 9 6.78 71.92 -3.12
CA GLU A 9 5.76 71.03 -2.55
C GLU A 9 4.99 71.70 -1.41
N ASP A 10 3.67 71.45 -1.30
CA ASP A 10 2.92 71.52 -0.04
C ASP A 10 1.71 70.54 -0.08
N PRO A 11 1.32 69.83 1.01
CA PRO A 11 0.50 68.63 0.89
C PRO A 11 -0.94 68.79 1.43
N THR A 12 -1.95 68.86 0.55
CA THR A 12 -3.34 68.53 0.91
C THR A 12 -4.15 68.00 -0.26
N HIS A 13 -4.50 66.70 -0.24
CA HIS A 13 -5.84 66.21 -0.63
C HIS A 13 -6.04 64.73 -0.29
N PHE A 14 -6.48 64.48 0.95
CA PHE A 14 -7.16 63.24 1.30
C PHE A 14 -8.52 63.21 0.59
N VAL A 15 -8.77 62.22 -0.28
CA VAL A 15 -10.05 61.54 -0.62
C VAL A 15 -9.91 60.82 -1.98
N HIS A 16 -9.44 59.56 -1.96
CA HIS A 16 -9.84 58.51 -2.93
C HIS A 16 -9.44 57.06 -2.50
N SER A 17 -9.54 56.73 -1.19
CA SER A 17 -9.06 55.44 -0.65
C SER A 17 -10.07 54.27 -0.70
N GLN A 18 -11.25 54.46 -1.30
CA GLN A 18 -12.38 53.52 -1.18
C GLN A 18 -12.55 52.52 -2.36
N GLU A 19 -12.09 52.81 -3.58
CA GLU A 19 -12.29 51.90 -4.73
C GLU A 19 -11.22 50.80 -4.86
N HIS A 20 -9.97 51.06 -4.47
CA HIS A 20 -8.88 50.06 -4.56
C HIS A 20 -9.06 48.83 -3.65
N ARG A 21 -9.91 48.89 -2.61
CA ARG A 21 -10.08 47.78 -1.66
C ARG A 21 -10.98 46.65 -2.19
N LYS A 22 -11.81 46.90 -3.21
CA LYS A 22 -12.76 45.90 -3.73
C LYS A 22 -12.12 44.93 -4.74
N THR A 23 -11.11 45.38 -5.48
CA THR A 23 -10.39 44.54 -6.46
C THR A 23 -9.40 43.57 -5.82
N MET A 24 -8.75 43.93 -4.70
CA MET A 24 -7.82 43.04 -3.98
C MET A 24 -8.51 41.88 -3.24
N ALA A 25 -9.80 42.01 -2.90
CA ALA A 25 -10.55 40.97 -2.21
C ALA A 25 -10.87 39.76 -3.12
N GLY A 26 -11.21 40.01 -4.39
CA GLY A 26 -11.50 38.93 -5.36
C GLY A 26 -10.26 38.12 -5.76
N PHE A 27 -9.09 38.76 -5.82
CA PHE A 27 -7.85 38.11 -6.23
C PHE A 27 -7.40 37.01 -5.24
N ASN A 28 -7.52 37.29 -3.93
CA ASN A 28 -7.14 36.35 -2.87
C ASN A 28 -8.08 35.14 -2.71
N TYR A 29 -9.30 35.18 -3.24
CA TYR A 29 -10.22 34.04 -3.19
C TYR A 29 -9.96 33.03 -4.31
N CYS A 30 -9.47 33.51 -5.46
CA CYS A 30 -9.19 32.68 -6.63
C CYS A 30 -7.88 31.90 -6.47
N THR A 31 -6.79 32.56 -6.05
CA THR A 31 -5.48 31.92 -5.85
C THR A 31 -5.49 30.89 -4.72
N ARG A 32 -6.23 31.16 -3.63
CA ARG A 32 -6.27 30.26 -2.47
C ARG A 32 -6.96 28.93 -2.80
N ASN A 33 -8.09 28.95 -3.51
CA ASN A 33 -8.78 27.72 -3.89
C ASN A 33 -7.98 26.87 -4.89
N LEU A 34 -7.35 27.49 -5.90
CA LEU A 34 -6.50 26.76 -6.85
C LEU A 34 -5.34 26.04 -6.13
N ALA A 35 -4.69 26.67 -5.15
CA ALA A 35 -3.63 26.02 -4.37
C ALA A 35 -4.10 24.76 -3.62
N TRP A 36 -5.31 24.76 -3.04
CA TRP A 36 -5.88 23.57 -2.38
C TRP A 36 -6.22 22.45 -3.37
N TRP A 37 -6.78 22.78 -4.54
CA TRP A 37 -7.02 21.79 -5.59
C TRP A 37 -5.72 21.18 -6.12
N PHE A 38 -4.68 22.00 -6.34
CA PHE A 38 -3.35 21.49 -6.73
C PHE A 38 -2.70 20.65 -5.62
N LEU A 39 -2.84 21.01 -4.34
CA LEU A 39 -2.31 20.21 -3.23
C LEU A 39 -2.98 18.83 -3.16
N LEU A 40 -4.30 18.78 -3.28
CA LEU A 40 -5.07 17.52 -3.30
C LEU A 40 -4.73 16.65 -4.52
N LEU A 41 -4.53 17.26 -5.68
CA LEU A 41 -4.16 16.55 -6.92
C LEU A 41 -2.72 16.01 -6.84
N MET A 42 -1.80 16.73 -6.19
CA MET A 42 -0.42 16.27 -5.95
C MET A 42 -0.35 15.19 -4.86
N LEU A 43 -1.20 15.25 -3.83
CA LEU A 43 -1.37 14.16 -2.85
C LEU A 43 -1.93 12.89 -3.53
N GLY A 44 -2.92 13.04 -4.41
CA GLY A 44 -3.49 11.92 -5.17
C GLY A 44 -2.53 11.31 -6.21
N LEU A 45 -1.59 12.09 -6.76
CA LEU A 45 -0.59 11.60 -7.72
C LEU A 45 0.59 10.84 -7.08
N LEU A 46 0.80 10.98 -5.77
CA LEU A 46 1.87 10.26 -5.05
C LEU A 46 1.46 8.84 -4.63
N VAL A 47 0.15 8.55 -4.57
CA VAL A 47 -0.36 7.21 -4.25
C VAL A 47 -0.60 6.43 -5.55
N LYS A 48 0.49 5.91 -6.14
CA LYS A 48 0.36 4.70 -6.95
C LYS A 48 0.10 3.55 -5.98
N SER A 49 -1.10 2.98 -6.02
CA SER A 49 -1.46 1.78 -5.26
C SER A 49 -0.80 0.54 -5.87
N SER A 50 0.51 0.38 -5.65
CA SER A 50 1.03 -0.97 -5.42
C SER A 50 0.54 -1.42 -4.04
N ALA A 51 0.18 -2.70 -3.88
CA ALA A 51 -0.08 -3.29 -2.57
C ALA A 51 1.03 -2.88 -1.60
N SER A 52 0.69 -2.40 -0.40
CA SER A 52 1.70 -1.83 0.48
C SER A 52 2.60 -2.93 1.02
N GLU A 53 3.86 -2.91 0.59
CA GLU A 53 4.92 -3.82 1.04
C GLU A 53 5.36 -3.49 2.46
N GLN A 54 5.07 -4.41 3.38
CA GLN A 54 5.19 -4.20 4.82
C GLN A 54 6.04 -5.29 5.47
N TYR A 55 6.80 -4.89 6.50
CA TYR A 55 7.76 -5.76 7.18
C TYR A 55 7.43 -5.83 8.67
N MET A 56 7.13 -7.04 9.16
CA MET A 56 6.72 -7.28 10.55
C MET A 56 7.78 -6.79 11.54
N ALA A 57 9.07 -7.00 11.24
CA ALA A 57 10.18 -6.50 12.03
C ALA A 57 10.24 -4.96 12.17
N GLU A 58 9.66 -4.20 11.24
CA GLU A 58 9.60 -2.72 11.26
C GLU A 58 8.29 -2.22 11.90
N LEU A 59 7.26 -3.05 11.89
CA LEU A 59 5.92 -2.77 12.40
C LEU A 59 5.67 -3.33 13.80
N CYS A 60 6.73 -3.76 14.49
CA CYS A 60 6.60 -4.51 15.73
C CYS A 60 5.82 -3.76 16.83
N GLY A 61 4.79 -4.41 17.38
CA GLY A 61 3.88 -3.84 18.36
C GLY A 61 2.85 -2.85 17.78
N ARG A 62 2.76 -2.69 16.46
CA ARG A 62 1.81 -1.79 15.80
C ARG A 62 0.54 -2.49 15.35
N THR A 63 -0.51 -1.69 15.27
CA THR A 63 -1.72 -2.02 14.51
C THR A 63 -1.63 -1.38 13.13
N ILE A 64 -1.84 -2.18 12.09
CA ILE A 64 -2.01 -1.73 10.71
C ILE A 64 -3.49 -1.87 10.33
N HIS A 65 -3.95 -1.00 9.43
CA HIS A 65 -5.28 -1.09 8.86
C HIS A 65 -5.17 -1.72 7.48
N ALA A 66 -5.95 -2.76 7.22
CA ALA A 66 -6.21 -3.27 5.89
C ALA A 66 -7.13 -2.28 5.18
N GLU A 67 -6.50 -1.22 4.64
CA GLU A 67 -7.10 -0.34 3.65
C GLU A 67 -7.71 -1.16 2.50
N SER A 68 -8.56 -0.55 1.68
CA SER A 68 -9.26 -1.31 0.64
C SER A 68 -8.28 -1.96 -0.36
N SER A 69 -7.11 -1.34 -0.58
CA SER A 69 -5.96 -1.84 -1.35
C SER A 69 -5.16 -2.98 -0.71
N GLY A 70 -5.60 -3.57 0.41
CA GLY A 70 -4.94 -4.70 1.07
C GLY A 70 -3.45 -4.47 1.39
N GLY A 71 -2.63 -5.50 1.24
CA GLY A 71 -1.17 -5.38 1.26
C GLY A 71 -0.45 -6.70 1.44
N VAL A 72 0.88 -6.63 1.51
CA VAL A 72 1.77 -7.80 1.64
C VAL A 72 2.61 -7.64 2.89
N LEU A 73 2.61 -8.65 3.75
CA LEU A 73 3.40 -8.68 4.98
C LEU A 73 4.48 -9.76 4.91
N HIS A 74 5.72 -9.31 5.02
CA HIS A 74 6.92 -10.12 5.17
C HIS A 74 7.35 -10.18 6.64
N SER A 75 7.97 -11.27 7.08
CA SER A 75 8.62 -11.31 8.40
C SER A 75 9.80 -10.33 8.50
N GLN A 76 10.63 -10.19 7.45
CA GLN A 76 11.78 -9.27 7.39
C GLN A 76 12.25 -8.98 5.95
N ARG A 77 13.11 -7.96 5.78
CA ARG A 77 13.77 -7.62 4.49
C ARG A 77 14.91 -8.54 4.06
N GLY A 78 15.51 -9.29 4.98
CA GLY A 78 16.57 -10.23 4.68
C GLY A 78 16.04 -11.56 4.11
N PRO A 79 16.84 -12.32 3.34
CA PRO A 79 16.44 -13.62 2.82
C PRO A 79 16.17 -14.67 3.92
N HIS A 80 16.59 -14.41 5.16
CA HIS A 80 16.27 -15.21 6.34
C HIS A 80 15.86 -14.33 7.53
N TYR A 81 15.05 -14.88 8.44
CA TYR A 81 14.71 -14.20 9.70
C TYR A 81 15.89 -14.18 10.69
N ARG A 82 15.70 -13.44 11.79
CA ARG A 82 16.65 -13.31 12.89
C ARG A 82 16.23 -14.20 14.06
N ASN A 83 17.20 -14.71 14.78
CA ASN A 83 17.05 -15.43 16.04
C ASN A 83 16.51 -14.49 17.14
N ASN A 84 15.79 -15.02 18.12
CA ASN A 84 15.26 -14.32 19.30
C ASN A 84 14.32 -13.14 18.97
N VAL A 85 13.59 -13.23 17.86
CA VAL A 85 12.44 -12.34 17.58
C VAL A 85 11.25 -12.81 18.40
N ASP A 86 10.65 -11.89 19.15
CA ASP A 86 9.26 -11.97 19.62
C ASP A 86 8.57 -10.69 19.15
N CYS A 87 7.69 -10.82 18.16
CA CYS A 87 7.08 -9.68 17.53
C CYS A 87 5.61 -9.92 17.23
N THR A 88 4.74 -8.98 17.63
CA THR A 88 3.30 -9.01 17.33
C THR A 88 2.91 -7.83 16.44
N VAL A 89 2.08 -8.09 15.42
CA VAL A 89 1.42 -7.08 14.58
C VAL A 89 -0.07 -7.39 14.54
N THR A 90 -0.91 -6.36 14.67
CA THR A 90 -2.37 -6.49 14.54
C THR A 90 -2.82 -5.89 13.22
N ILE A 91 -3.64 -6.62 12.46
CA ILE A 91 -4.29 -6.14 11.24
C ILE A 91 -5.76 -5.91 11.58
N THR A 92 -6.30 -4.74 11.22
CA THR A 92 -7.73 -4.39 11.41
C THR A 92 -8.37 -4.03 10.08
N ALA A 93 -9.67 -4.24 9.94
CA ALA A 93 -10.47 -3.86 8.77
C ALA A 93 -11.73 -3.08 9.21
N ASP A 94 -12.44 -2.49 8.26
CA ASP A 94 -13.72 -1.82 8.52
C ASP A 94 -14.75 -2.75 9.21
N PRO A 95 -15.63 -2.21 10.09
CA PRO A 95 -16.71 -2.98 10.68
C PRO A 95 -17.57 -3.70 9.63
N GLY A 96 -17.79 -5.00 9.85
CA GLY A 96 -18.53 -5.87 8.91
C GLY A 96 -17.66 -6.52 7.83
N ARG A 97 -16.39 -6.11 7.67
CA ARG A 97 -15.37 -6.87 6.91
C ARG A 97 -14.66 -7.88 7.82
N LYS A 98 -13.97 -8.82 7.18
CA LYS A 98 -13.07 -9.81 7.76
C LYS A 98 -11.73 -9.73 7.05
N ILE A 99 -10.70 -10.39 7.59
CA ILE A 99 -9.34 -10.36 7.07
C ILE A 99 -8.99 -11.76 6.55
N LEU A 100 -8.56 -11.84 5.29
CA LEU A 100 -7.99 -13.05 4.71
C LEU A 100 -6.46 -12.89 4.68
N LEU A 101 -5.75 -13.85 5.26
CA LEU A 101 -4.30 -13.99 5.18
C LEU A 101 -4.00 -15.12 4.18
N THR A 102 -3.55 -14.77 2.98
CA THR A 102 -3.15 -15.72 1.94
C THR A 102 -1.64 -15.88 1.97
N PHE A 103 -1.15 -17.02 2.47
CA PHE A 103 0.29 -17.30 2.54
C PHE A 103 0.83 -17.67 1.16
N LEU A 104 1.83 -16.91 0.70
CA LEU A 104 2.70 -17.32 -0.39
C LEU A 104 3.61 -18.42 0.15
N PHE A 105 4.33 -18.13 1.24
CA PHE A 105 5.04 -19.13 2.03
C PHE A 105 5.08 -18.77 3.51
N LEU A 106 5.24 -19.83 4.31
CA LEU A 106 5.86 -19.80 5.62
C LEU A 106 6.90 -20.92 5.65
N GLU A 107 8.12 -20.61 6.11
CA GLU A 107 9.25 -21.51 6.28
C GLU A 107 9.95 -21.17 7.60
N THR A 108 9.85 -22.04 8.60
CA THR A 108 10.44 -21.85 9.95
C THR A 108 11.06 -23.15 10.48
N GLU A 109 11.87 -23.10 11.56
CA GLU A 109 12.49 -24.30 12.14
C GLU A 109 11.49 -25.22 12.84
N GLY A 110 10.50 -24.65 13.54
CA GLY A 110 9.60 -25.42 14.40
C GLY A 110 8.88 -26.54 13.63
N ILE A 111 8.91 -27.78 14.12
CA ILE A 111 8.32 -28.91 13.39
C ILE A 111 6.81 -29.03 13.70
N ALA A 112 5.99 -29.04 12.64
CA ALA A 112 4.54 -29.21 12.74
C ALA A 112 4.15 -30.62 13.26
N PRO A 113 3.03 -30.76 13.98
CA PRO A 113 2.08 -29.73 14.42
C PRO A 113 2.48 -29.07 15.76
N ASN A 114 3.61 -29.47 16.37
CA ASN A 114 3.93 -29.10 17.75
C ASN A 114 4.66 -27.74 17.88
N CYS A 115 5.23 -27.21 16.80
CA CYS A 115 5.77 -25.84 16.70
C CYS A 115 6.56 -25.37 17.94
N ARG A 116 7.61 -26.09 18.30
CA ARG A 116 8.34 -25.89 19.57
C ARG A 116 9.48 -24.87 19.53
N SER A 117 10.04 -24.64 18.34
CA SER A 117 11.07 -23.61 18.10
C SER A 117 10.39 -22.40 17.46
N ASP A 118 10.69 -22.11 16.20
CA ASP A 118 10.17 -20.94 15.49
C ASP A 118 8.76 -21.15 14.92
N TYR A 119 7.85 -20.21 15.18
CA TYR A 119 6.47 -20.28 14.71
C TYR A 119 5.81 -18.91 14.51
N LEU A 120 4.73 -18.91 13.72
CA LEU A 120 3.79 -17.81 13.59
C LEU A 120 2.47 -18.20 14.27
N GLN A 121 2.15 -17.53 15.37
CA GLN A 121 0.84 -17.56 16.02
C GLN A 121 -0.10 -16.56 15.36
N ILE A 122 -1.36 -16.94 15.16
CA ILE A 122 -2.40 -16.10 14.59
C ILE A 122 -3.65 -16.25 15.45
N TRP A 123 -4.23 -15.15 15.93
CA TRP A 123 -5.50 -15.17 16.66
C TRP A 123 -6.42 -14.03 16.27
N ASP A 124 -7.72 -14.31 16.38
CA ASP A 124 -8.80 -13.35 16.18
C ASP A 124 -8.98 -12.46 17.43
N HIS A 125 -9.53 -11.27 17.24
CA HIS A 125 -10.06 -10.46 18.35
C HIS A 125 -11.54 -10.78 18.56
N ARG A 126 -12.21 -10.07 19.48
CA ARG A 126 -13.67 -10.13 19.61
C ARG A 126 -14.27 -8.85 19.04
N ASP A 127 -15.44 -8.95 18.41
CA ASP A 127 -16.17 -7.78 17.93
C ASP A 127 -16.46 -6.82 19.11
N GLY A 128 -15.70 -5.73 19.22
CA GLY A 128 -15.82 -4.71 20.26
C GLY A 128 -15.01 -4.94 21.55
N ASP A 129 -14.05 -5.87 21.58
CA ASP A 129 -13.12 -6.08 22.70
C ASP A 129 -11.72 -6.51 22.19
N ASP A 130 -10.69 -5.72 22.52
CA ASP A 130 -9.28 -5.93 22.12
C ASP A 130 -8.63 -7.17 22.80
N GLN A 131 -9.39 -7.93 23.58
CA GLN A 131 -8.97 -9.21 24.16
C GLN A 131 -8.90 -10.31 23.09
N PRO A 132 -7.83 -11.14 23.07
CA PRO A 132 -7.76 -12.32 22.23
C PRO A 132 -8.99 -13.23 22.34
N ALA A 133 -9.54 -13.62 21.18
CA ALA A 133 -10.50 -14.70 21.07
C ALA A 133 -9.79 -16.06 21.15
N PRO A 134 -10.48 -17.14 21.55
CA PRO A 134 -9.87 -18.46 21.77
C PRO A 134 -9.44 -19.21 20.49
N ASP A 135 -9.54 -18.59 19.31
CA ASP A 135 -9.16 -19.18 18.02
C ASP A 135 -7.69 -18.86 17.68
N LEU A 136 -6.76 -19.53 18.38
CA LEU A 136 -5.32 -19.46 18.12
C LEU A 136 -4.89 -20.57 17.15
N VAL A 137 -4.25 -20.19 16.03
CA VAL A 137 -3.54 -21.12 15.13
C VAL A 137 -2.04 -20.88 15.26
N SER A 138 -1.27 -21.94 15.49
CA SER A 138 0.20 -21.91 15.40
C SER A 138 0.66 -22.58 14.10
N LEU A 139 1.41 -21.84 13.29
CA LEU A 139 1.97 -22.30 12.01
C LEU A 139 3.49 -22.38 12.11
N CYS A 140 4.08 -23.45 11.58
CA CYS A 140 5.52 -23.68 11.58
C CYS A 140 5.90 -24.68 10.46
N ASP A 141 7.18 -25.05 10.38
CA ASP A 141 7.82 -25.90 9.35
C ASP A 141 7.61 -25.29 7.98
N ARG A 142 6.63 -25.80 7.23
CA ARG A 142 6.19 -25.22 5.97
C ARG A 142 4.67 -25.14 5.95
N PHE A 143 4.16 -23.93 5.76
CA PHE A 143 2.74 -23.70 5.56
C PHE A 143 2.50 -22.91 4.28
N THR A 144 1.55 -23.39 3.50
CA THR A 144 0.97 -22.67 2.37
C THR A 144 -0.54 -22.84 2.50
N GLY A 145 -1.28 -21.75 2.51
CA GLY A 145 -2.73 -21.81 2.70
C GLY A 145 -3.32 -20.45 3.02
N ASN A 146 -4.62 -20.45 3.32
CA ASN A 146 -5.39 -19.26 3.60
C ASN A 146 -5.92 -19.34 5.03
N VAL A 147 -5.72 -18.30 5.84
CA VAL A 147 -6.31 -18.16 7.18
C VAL A 147 -7.28 -16.99 7.14
N ALA A 148 -8.56 -17.23 7.38
CA ALA A 148 -9.60 -16.20 7.40
C ALA A 148 -10.03 -15.91 8.84
N SER A 149 -10.02 -14.64 9.24
CA SER A 149 -10.60 -14.22 10.52
C SER A 149 -12.13 -14.39 10.51
N LYS A 150 -12.70 -14.44 11.72
CA LYS A 150 -14.13 -14.38 12.00
C LYS A 150 -14.56 -12.94 12.29
N THR A 151 -13.71 -12.11 12.92
CA THR A 151 -13.97 -10.67 13.16
C THR A 151 -13.23 -9.76 12.18
N ASN A 152 -13.33 -8.44 12.38
CA ASN A 152 -12.60 -7.44 11.61
C ASN A 152 -11.16 -7.18 12.12
N ALA A 153 -10.62 -7.95 13.07
CA ALA A 153 -9.25 -7.77 13.57
C ALA A 153 -8.54 -9.09 13.88
N VAL A 154 -7.30 -9.23 13.42
CA VAL A 154 -6.45 -10.41 13.61
C VAL A 154 -5.05 -9.99 14.05
N SER A 155 -4.47 -10.67 15.03
CA SER A 155 -3.07 -10.48 15.43
C SER A 155 -2.22 -11.66 14.99
N LEU A 156 -1.02 -11.34 14.55
CA LEU A 156 0.03 -12.26 14.16
C LEU A 156 1.20 -12.06 15.12
N ARG A 157 1.72 -13.13 15.74
CA ARG A 157 2.94 -13.11 16.56
C ARG A 157 3.97 -14.08 16.02
N PHE A 158 5.12 -13.57 15.61
CA PHE A 158 6.24 -14.35 15.15
C PHE A 158 7.25 -14.47 16.29
N GLU A 159 7.45 -15.70 16.75
CA GLU A 159 8.36 -16.05 17.85
C GLU A 159 9.44 -16.99 17.31
N THR A 160 10.71 -16.73 17.65
CA THR A 160 11.87 -17.48 17.17
C THR A 160 12.92 -17.69 18.27
N ASP A 161 13.66 -18.79 18.17
CA ASP A 161 14.62 -19.24 19.19
C ASP A 161 16.05 -18.70 18.95
N GLY A 162 17.02 -19.20 19.70
CA GLY A 162 18.42 -18.77 19.62
C GLY A 162 19.19 -19.21 18.37
N SER A 163 18.60 -19.98 17.45
CA SER A 163 19.30 -20.72 16.39
C SER A 163 18.51 -20.83 15.06
N VAL A 164 19.03 -21.66 14.14
CA VAL A 164 18.51 -22.07 12.80
C VAL A 164 17.39 -21.21 12.19
N THR A 165 17.71 -20.42 11.15
CA THR A 165 16.70 -19.60 10.44
C THR A 165 16.48 -19.99 8.98
N TYR A 166 15.27 -19.71 8.50
CA TYR A 166 14.80 -19.94 7.13
C TYR A 166 14.19 -18.63 6.57
N ARG A 167 13.47 -18.68 5.44
CA ARG A 167 12.90 -17.49 4.80
C ARG A 167 11.91 -16.71 5.69
N GLY A 168 11.27 -17.37 6.65
CA GLY A 168 10.22 -16.77 7.47
C GLY A 168 8.90 -16.84 6.74
N PHE A 169 8.12 -15.77 6.68
CA PHE A 169 6.84 -15.78 5.95
C PHE A 169 6.69 -14.59 5.02
N LYS A 170 5.88 -14.80 3.97
CA LYS A 170 5.33 -13.78 3.09
C LYS A 170 3.86 -14.12 2.85
N LEU A 171 2.97 -13.18 3.16
CA LEU A 171 1.52 -13.32 2.98
C LEU A 171 0.91 -12.06 2.41
N ALA A 172 -0.15 -12.20 1.62
CA ALA A 172 -1.07 -11.11 1.32
C ALA A 172 -2.16 -11.04 2.40
N TYR A 173 -2.47 -9.84 2.88
CA TYR A 173 -3.62 -9.60 3.75
C TYR A 173 -4.68 -8.78 3.02
N THR A 174 -5.94 -9.19 3.16
CA THR A 174 -7.06 -8.64 2.38
C THR A 174 -8.26 -8.39 3.27
N SER A 175 -8.83 -7.18 3.22
CA SER A 175 -10.14 -6.94 3.81
C SER A 175 -11.23 -7.43 2.84
N PHE A 176 -12.12 -8.31 3.31
CA PHE A 176 -13.18 -8.89 2.50
C PHE A 176 -14.51 -8.91 3.23
N LYS A 177 -15.60 -8.93 2.47
CA LYS A 177 -16.94 -9.27 3.00
C LYS A 177 -17.57 -10.37 2.14
N LYS A 178 -18.68 -10.94 2.60
CA LYS A 178 -19.46 -11.90 1.78
C LYS A 178 -20.40 -11.12 0.85
N ALA A 179 -20.52 -11.56 -0.40
CA ALA A 179 -21.45 -10.96 -1.35
C ALA A 179 -22.90 -11.04 -0.88
N GLU A 180 -23.64 -9.93 -1.00
CA GLU A 180 -25.06 -9.85 -0.70
C GLU A 180 -25.87 -10.08 -1.98
N ASN A 181 -26.79 -11.05 -1.96
CA ASN A 181 -27.57 -11.48 -3.14
C ASN A 181 -26.71 -11.82 -4.38
N GLY A 182 -25.46 -12.21 -4.19
CA GLY A 182 -24.51 -12.51 -5.28
C GLY A 182 -23.89 -11.27 -5.93
N SER A 183 -23.93 -10.10 -5.28
CA SER A 183 -23.27 -8.87 -5.73
C SER A 183 -22.33 -8.31 -4.66
N CYS A 184 -21.34 -7.55 -5.11
CA CYS A 184 -20.50 -6.69 -4.29
C CYS A 184 -20.87 -5.22 -4.47
N ASP A 185 -20.24 -4.32 -3.70
CA ASP A 185 -20.46 -2.88 -3.81
C ASP A 185 -19.78 -2.29 -5.07
N LEU A 186 -20.11 -1.04 -5.39
CA LEU A 186 -19.39 -0.29 -6.43
C LEU A 186 -17.92 -0.11 -6.02
N GLY A 187 -17.00 -0.53 -6.91
CA GLY A 187 -15.56 -0.51 -6.65
C GLY A 187 -15.01 -1.82 -6.08
N GLU A 188 -15.84 -2.83 -5.83
CA GLU A 188 -15.41 -4.17 -5.41
C GLU A 188 -15.39 -5.17 -6.57
N PHE A 189 -14.60 -6.24 -6.41
CA PHE A 189 -14.58 -7.42 -7.25
C PHE A 189 -15.24 -8.61 -6.53
N LEU A 190 -16.04 -9.38 -7.28
CA LEU A 190 -16.68 -10.61 -6.81
C LEU A 190 -15.80 -11.82 -7.15
N CYS A 191 -15.20 -12.41 -6.12
CA CYS A 191 -14.46 -13.67 -6.21
C CYS A 191 -15.41 -14.85 -6.49
N ASP A 192 -14.91 -15.92 -7.11
CA ASP A 192 -15.72 -17.14 -7.39
C ASP A 192 -16.28 -17.76 -6.10
N ASN A 193 -15.52 -17.73 -5.01
CA ASN A 193 -15.96 -18.14 -3.66
C ASN A 193 -16.96 -17.18 -2.96
N SER A 194 -17.54 -16.21 -3.69
CA SER A 194 -18.51 -15.23 -3.20
C SER A 194 -17.98 -14.26 -2.12
N ARG A 195 -16.67 -14.04 -2.06
CA ARG A 195 -16.06 -12.90 -1.37
C ARG A 195 -16.12 -11.64 -2.24
N CYS A 196 -16.20 -10.49 -1.57
CA CYS A 196 -16.03 -9.18 -2.15
C CYS A 196 -14.72 -8.57 -1.62
N ILE A 197 -13.81 -8.24 -2.52
CA ILE A 197 -12.54 -7.55 -2.27
C ILE A 197 -12.54 -6.22 -3.05
N ASP A 198 -11.61 -5.30 -2.79
CA ASP A 198 -11.47 -4.09 -3.60
C ASP A 198 -11.05 -4.44 -5.04
N SER A 199 -11.58 -3.73 -6.04
CA SER A 199 -11.29 -4.00 -7.45
C SER A 199 -9.89 -3.57 -7.92
N SER A 200 -9.11 -2.88 -7.08
CA SER A 200 -7.68 -2.61 -7.29
C SER A 200 -6.79 -3.83 -7.01
N LEU A 201 -7.27 -4.79 -6.22
CA LEU A 201 -6.60 -6.06 -5.88
C LEU A 201 -6.81 -7.15 -6.94
N LYS A 202 -6.67 -6.78 -8.21
CA LYS A 202 -6.81 -7.70 -9.35
C LYS A 202 -5.63 -7.56 -10.28
N ASP A 203 -5.22 -8.69 -10.84
CA ASP A 203 -4.14 -8.79 -11.81
C ASP A 203 -2.82 -8.20 -11.27
N ASP A 204 -2.57 -8.32 -9.95
CA ASP A 204 -1.39 -7.79 -9.22
C ASP A 204 -0.38 -8.88 -8.79
N ASN A 205 -0.66 -10.14 -9.10
CA ASN A 205 0.04 -11.39 -8.78
C ASN A 205 -0.15 -11.93 -7.35
N PHE A 206 -1.02 -11.34 -6.54
CA PHE A 206 -1.37 -11.81 -5.20
C PHE A 206 -2.79 -12.36 -5.14
N ASN A 207 -2.98 -13.44 -4.38
CA ASN A 207 -4.27 -14.12 -4.28
C ASN A 207 -5.10 -13.54 -3.12
N HIS A 208 -5.67 -12.37 -3.36
CA HIS A 208 -6.53 -11.62 -2.46
C HIS A 208 -7.93 -12.26 -2.29
N CYS A 209 -8.43 -12.97 -3.30
CA CYS A 209 -9.66 -13.75 -3.23
C CYS A 209 -9.51 -15.05 -2.43
N GLY A 210 -8.30 -15.60 -2.33
CA GLY A 210 -7.98 -16.92 -1.78
C GLY A 210 -8.06 -18.07 -2.80
N ASP A 211 -8.81 -17.90 -3.90
CA ASP A 211 -9.08 -18.89 -4.94
C ASP A 211 -8.48 -18.54 -6.32
N TYR A 212 -7.65 -17.50 -6.41
CA TYR A 212 -7.05 -16.95 -7.65
C TYR A 212 -8.03 -16.39 -8.70
N SER A 213 -9.31 -16.15 -8.35
CA SER A 213 -10.29 -15.60 -9.29
C SER A 213 -10.05 -14.13 -9.68
N ASP A 214 -9.31 -13.39 -8.84
CA ASP A 214 -8.76 -12.04 -9.01
C ASP A 214 -7.61 -11.96 -10.04
N GLU A 215 -6.76 -12.99 -10.10
CA GLU A 215 -5.54 -13.03 -10.92
C GLU A 215 -5.72 -13.62 -12.32
N ARG A 216 -6.96 -13.89 -12.73
CA ARG A 216 -7.26 -14.74 -13.88
C ARG A 216 -6.68 -14.27 -15.22
N HIS A 217 -6.38 -12.97 -15.42
CA HIS A 217 -5.82 -12.51 -16.71
C HIS A 217 -4.29 -12.57 -16.78
N THR A 218 -3.60 -12.40 -15.65
CA THR A 218 -2.14 -12.51 -15.53
C THR A 218 -1.67 -13.96 -15.35
N PHE A 219 -2.57 -14.82 -14.86
CA PHE A 219 -2.29 -16.20 -14.49
C PHE A 219 -1.64 -17.03 -15.61
N LYS A 220 -0.46 -17.59 -15.33
CA LYS A 220 0.22 -18.58 -16.20
C LYS A 220 0.19 -19.94 -15.53
N ALA A 221 -0.65 -20.82 -16.06
CA ALA A 221 -0.90 -22.15 -15.52
C ALA A 221 -0.23 -23.24 -16.38
N MET A 222 0.41 -24.26 -15.79
CA MET A 222 1.00 -25.35 -16.59
C MET A 222 -0.08 -26.15 -17.35
N ASP A 223 -1.23 -26.42 -16.74
CA ASP A 223 -2.36 -27.11 -17.38
C ASP A 223 -2.88 -26.37 -18.63
N GLN A 224 -2.94 -25.04 -18.58
CA GLN A 224 -3.37 -24.20 -19.71
C GLN A 224 -2.27 -24.04 -20.77
N LEU A 225 -1.00 -24.01 -20.36
CA LEU A 225 0.16 -23.81 -21.23
C LEU A 225 0.77 -25.12 -21.74
N CYS A 226 0.02 -26.22 -21.69
CA CYS A 226 0.56 -27.55 -21.87
C CYS A 226 1.17 -27.78 -23.26
N GLY A 227 2.44 -28.22 -23.30
CA GLY A 227 3.23 -28.40 -24.51
C GLY A 227 3.82 -27.10 -25.10
N GLN A 228 3.63 -25.95 -24.46
CA GLN A 228 4.09 -24.65 -24.95
C GLN A 228 5.47 -24.25 -24.39
N THR A 229 6.08 -23.24 -25.03
CA THR A 229 7.29 -22.56 -24.55
C THR A 229 6.97 -21.13 -24.17
N ILE A 230 7.22 -20.76 -22.91
CA ILE A 230 7.11 -19.41 -22.37
C ILE A 230 8.40 -18.65 -22.67
N THR A 231 8.30 -17.52 -23.37
CA THR A 231 9.43 -16.61 -23.55
C THR A 231 9.58 -15.73 -22.30
N ALA A 232 10.61 -15.98 -21.49
CA ALA A 232 11.03 -15.10 -20.40
C ALA A 232 11.82 -13.88 -20.92
N GLY A 233 12.58 -14.06 -22.01
CA GLY A 233 13.41 -13.01 -22.59
C GLY A 233 14.46 -12.51 -21.58
N LYS A 234 14.37 -11.24 -21.18
CA LYS A 234 15.19 -10.61 -20.11
C LYS A 234 14.47 -10.43 -18.77
N ASN A 235 13.18 -10.78 -18.70
CA ASN A 235 12.31 -10.51 -17.56
C ASN A 235 12.16 -11.73 -16.65
N ALA A 236 11.35 -11.58 -15.60
CA ALA A 236 10.87 -12.66 -14.77
C ALA A 236 9.38 -12.95 -15.02
N GLY A 237 8.83 -13.91 -14.29
CA GLY A 237 7.39 -14.13 -14.13
C GLY A 237 7.10 -15.34 -13.25
N LEU A 238 5.81 -15.54 -12.96
CA LEU A 238 5.33 -16.71 -12.23
C LEU A 238 4.84 -17.79 -13.21
N LEU A 239 5.01 -19.05 -12.82
CA LEU A 239 4.40 -20.22 -13.44
C LEU A 239 3.75 -21.07 -12.34
N HIS A 240 2.43 -21.17 -12.40
CA HIS A 240 1.59 -21.89 -11.44
C HIS A 240 1.35 -23.31 -11.95
N SER A 241 1.18 -24.27 -11.04
CA SER A 241 0.84 -25.65 -11.39
C SER A 241 -0.47 -25.75 -12.19
N GLN A 242 -1.50 -25.01 -11.76
CA GLN A 242 -2.78 -24.83 -12.46
C GLN A 242 -3.59 -23.69 -11.83
N ALA A 243 -4.75 -23.34 -12.42
CA ALA A 243 -5.57 -22.19 -11.99
C ALA A 243 -6.47 -22.39 -10.75
N ALA A 244 -6.86 -23.62 -10.40
CA ALA A 244 -7.68 -23.86 -9.21
C ALA A 244 -6.84 -24.22 -7.97
N GLU A 245 -7.40 -24.10 -6.77
CA GLU A 245 -6.70 -24.24 -5.47
C GLU A 245 -5.92 -25.55 -5.25
N ARG A 246 -6.27 -26.64 -5.96
CA ARG A 246 -5.60 -27.95 -5.88
C ARG A 246 -5.46 -28.59 -7.26
N TYR A 247 -4.31 -29.20 -7.53
CA TYR A 247 -4.04 -29.76 -8.86
C TYR A 247 -4.97 -30.89 -9.27
N SER A 248 -5.11 -31.09 -10.58
CA SER A 248 -5.89 -32.18 -11.13
C SER A 248 -5.12 -33.50 -11.09
N ASN A 249 -5.84 -34.60 -10.92
CA ASN A 249 -5.30 -35.96 -10.98
C ASN A 249 -5.08 -36.38 -12.45
N ASN A 250 -4.12 -37.27 -12.71
CA ASN A 250 -3.74 -37.80 -14.02
C ASN A 250 -3.21 -36.75 -15.02
N LEU A 251 -2.63 -35.65 -14.52
CA LEU A 251 -1.89 -34.70 -15.36
C LEU A 251 -0.60 -35.35 -15.86
N ASP A 252 -0.22 -35.07 -17.09
CA ASP A 252 1.13 -35.31 -17.61
C ASP A 252 1.49 -34.16 -18.55
N CYS A 253 1.96 -33.06 -17.97
CA CYS A 253 2.08 -31.79 -18.65
C CYS A 253 3.50 -31.25 -18.64
N THR A 254 3.98 -30.79 -19.80
CA THR A 254 5.33 -30.24 -19.98
C THR A 254 5.25 -28.80 -20.50
N VAL A 255 6.00 -27.89 -19.88
CA VAL A 255 6.16 -26.49 -20.28
C VAL A 255 7.64 -26.16 -20.32
N ALA A 256 8.10 -25.49 -21.37
CA ALA A 256 9.46 -24.94 -21.43
C ALA A 256 9.46 -23.44 -21.11
N ILE A 257 10.50 -22.95 -20.47
CA ILE A 257 10.75 -21.52 -20.22
C ILE A 257 12.06 -21.17 -20.92
N GLN A 258 12.05 -20.13 -21.75
CA GLN A 258 13.20 -19.72 -22.57
C GLN A 258 13.58 -18.25 -22.33
N ALA A 259 14.80 -18.04 -21.85
CA ALA A 259 15.46 -16.74 -21.77
C ALA A 259 16.11 -16.31 -23.10
N ASP A 260 16.54 -15.06 -23.15
CA ASP A 260 17.33 -14.49 -24.25
C ASP A 260 18.68 -15.22 -24.46
N TYR A 261 19.34 -14.92 -25.58
CA TYR A 261 20.75 -15.29 -25.79
C TYR A 261 21.62 -14.63 -24.71
N ASP A 262 22.69 -15.30 -24.29
CA ASP A 262 23.60 -14.95 -23.17
C ASP A 262 23.09 -15.16 -21.73
N ARG A 263 21.82 -15.51 -21.56
CA ARG A 263 21.18 -15.65 -20.25
C ARG A 263 20.92 -17.09 -19.80
N THR A 264 20.78 -17.27 -18.49
CA THR A 264 20.26 -18.46 -17.83
C THR A 264 19.02 -18.12 -17.02
N LEU A 265 18.39 -19.13 -16.41
CA LEU A 265 17.20 -18.97 -15.59
C LEU A 265 17.52 -19.34 -14.14
N LEU A 266 17.07 -18.51 -13.20
CA LEU A 266 16.89 -18.91 -11.81
C LEU A 266 15.42 -19.31 -11.63
N LEU A 267 15.16 -20.54 -11.20
CA LEU A 267 13.84 -21.00 -10.79
C LEU A 267 13.78 -21.05 -9.27
N ARG A 268 12.84 -20.31 -8.71
CA ARG A 268 12.59 -20.26 -7.27
C ARG A 268 11.17 -20.71 -6.99
N PHE A 269 10.97 -21.34 -5.84
CA PHE A 269 9.66 -21.80 -5.42
C PHE A 269 9.09 -20.80 -4.43
N GLU A 270 8.14 -19.98 -4.89
CA GLU A 270 7.30 -19.19 -3.99
C GLU A 270 6.57 -20.16 -3.06
N TYR A 271 6.06 -21.27 -3.61
CA TYR A 271 5.80 -22.48 -2.82
C TYR A 271 5.85 -23.77 -3.63
N LEU A 272 5.93 -24.89 -2.90
CA LEU A 272 5.73 -26.27 -3.34
C LEU A 272 4.84 -26.97 -2.31
N ASP A 273 3.87 -27.76 -2.78
CA ASP A 273 2.90 -28.57 -2.01
C ASP A 273 2.36 -29.67 -2.95
N ILE A 274 3.16 -30.72 -3.18
CA ILE A 274 2.87 -31.87 -4.06
C ILE A 274 2.80 -33.15 -3.21
N GLU A 275 2.02 -34.16 -3.57
CA GLU A 275 1.97 -35.42 -2.82
C GLU A 275 3.35 -36.08 -2.72
N GLY A 276 3.78 -36.41 -1.49
CA GLY A 276 4.99 -37.18 -1.21
C GLY A 276 5.92 -36.49 -0.21
N ASP A 277 7.00 -37.20 0.16
CA ASP A 277 8.02 -36.68 1.07
C ASP A 277 9.22 -36.17 0.24
N GLY A 278 9.51 -34.88 0.36
CA GLY A 278 10.48 -34.15 -0.48
C GLY A 278 11.97 -34.43 -0.20
N ASP A 279 12.32 -35.62 0.30
CA ASP A 279 13.70 -36.02 0.63
C ASP A 279 14.52 -36.54 -0.58
N GLY A 280 13.91 -36.53 -1.77
CA GLY A 280 14.50 -37.02 -3.02
C GLY A 280 14.39 -38.54 -3.24
N SER A 281 13.89 -39.30 -2.26
CA SER A 281 13.64 -40.74 -2.37
C SER A 281 12.16 -41.08 -2.62
N GLY A 282 11.23 -40.25 -2.13
CA GLY A 282 9.78 -40.52 -2.17
C GLY A 282 9.02 -40.26 -3.48
N CYS A 283 9.52 -39.38 -4.37
CA CYS A 283 8.74 -38.85 -5.50
C CYS A 283 8.50 -39.80 -6.68
N LEU A 284 8.96 -41.06 -6.63
CA LEU A 284 9.00 -41.96 -7.80
C LEU A 284 7.69 -42.72 -8.07
N HIS A 285 6.73 -42.68 -7.15
CA HIS A 285 5.49 -43.47 -7.20
C HIS A 285 4.21 -42.64 -7.00
N ARG A 286 4.35 -41.31 -7.01
CA ARG A 286 3.33 -40.32 -6.68
C ARG A 286 3.42 -39.16 -7.68
N ASP A 287 2.78 -38.05 -7.34
CA ASP A 287 2.91 -36.79 -8.05
C ASP A 287 4.35 -36.26 -8.01
N VAL A 288 4.81 -35.70 -9.13
CA VAL A 288 6.18 -35.22 -9.25
C VAL A 288 6.32 -34.09 -10.27
N LEU A 289 6.97 -33.01 -9.84
CA LEU A 289 7.51 -31.99 -10.73
C LEU A 289 8.96 -32.36 -11.10
N MET A 290 9.18 -32.62 -12.39
CA MET A 290 10.50 -32.84 -12.97
C MET A 290 11.00 -31.53 -13.58
N VAL A 291 12.16 -31.05 -13.12
CA VAL A 291 12.83 -29.86 -13.69
C VAL A 291 14.08 -30.31 -14.43
N TYR A 292 14.19 -29.94 -15.71
CA TYR A 292 15.29 -30.26 -16.60
C TYR A 292 16.05 -29.00 -17.01
N ASP A 293 17.38 -29.04 -16.89
CA ASP A 293 18.28 -27.99 -17.40
C ASP A 293 18.50 -28.16 -18.91
N GLY A 294 17.57 -27.62 -19.71
CA GLY A 294 17.63 -27.64 -21.16
C GLY A 294 16.28 -27.83 -21.86
N VAL A 295 16.34 -28.07 -23.16
CA VAL A 295 15.19 -28.20 -24.09
C VAL A 295 14.52 -29.59 -24.09
N SER A 296 15.04 -30.58 -23.36
CA SER A 296 14.53 -31.94 -23.43
C SER A 296 14.81 -32.74 -22.17
N ALA A 297 13.99 -33.77 -21.92
CA ALA A 297 14.17 -34.73 -20.84
C ALA A 297 15.40 -35.66 -20.99
N GLY A 298 16.21 -35.48 -22.04
CA GLY A 298 17.33 -36.36 -22.41
C GLY A 298 18.73 -35.86 -22.05
N THR A 299 18.87 -34.69 -21.41
CA THR A 299 20.18 -34.07 -21.12
C THR A 299 20.44 -33.85 -19.64
N VAL A 300 21.54 -34.46 -19.18
CA VAL A 300 22.35 -34.23 -17.97
C VAL A 300 21.90 -33.07 -17.06
N ASN A 301 21.04 -33.40 -16.09
CA ASN A 301 20.60 -32.68 -14.87
C ASN A 301 19.07 -32.58 -14.80
N ARG A 302 18.48 -33.48 -14.00
CA ARG A 302 17.04 -33.52 -13.70
C ARG A 302 16.84 -33.50 -12.20
N THR A 303 16.16 -32.48 -11.68
CA THR A 303 15.68 -32.44 -10.31
C THR A 303 14.27 -33.06 -10.26
N LEU A 304 14.01 -33.89 -9.25
CA LEU A 304 12.68 -34.41 -8.92
C LEU A 304 12.19 -33.69 -7.67
N LEU A 305 10.99 -33.12 -7.72
CA LEU A 305 10.39 -32.37 -6.63
C LEU A 305 8.99 -32.92 -6.32
N CYS A 306 8.77 -33.19 -5.03
CA CYS A 306 7.49 -33.52 -4.43
C CYS A 306 7.51 -33.07 -2.95
N GLY A 307 6.39 -33.20 -2.23
CA GLY A 307 6.25 -32.67 -0.88
C GLY A 307 6.25 -31.14 -0.85
N SER A 308 6.71 -30.56 0.26
CA SER A 308 6.70 -29.12 0.51
C SER A 308 8.06 -28.42 0.34
N ARG A 309 9.12 -29.16 -0.03
CA ARG A 309 10.51 -28.69 0.02
C ARG A 309 11.17 -28.66 -1.37
N ALA A 310 11.66 -27.48 -1.75
CA ALA A 310 12.52 -27.29 -2.92
C ALA A 310 13.63 -26.29 -2.60
N ALA A 311 14.80 -26.50 -3.21
CA ALA A 311 15.85 -25.50 -3.30
C ALA A 311 15.75 -24.74 -4.63
N ASP A 312 16.35 -23.54 -4.68
CA ASP A 312 16.44 -22.77 -5.91
C ASP A 312 17.27 -23.52 -6.98
N ILE A 313 16.80 -23.51 -8.23
CA ILE A 313 17.45 -24.21 -9.35
C ILE A 313 17.93 -23.17 -10.36
N ALA A 314 19.25 -23.02 -10.50
CA ALA A 314 19.85 -22.25 -11.59
C ALA A 314 20.18 -23.16 -12.78
N THR A 315 19.78 -22.77 -13.98
CA THR A 315 20.11 -23.51 -15.22
C THR A 315 21.52 -23.16 -15.72
N SER A 316 22.16 -24.12 -16.40
CA SER A 316 23.40 -23.88 -17.16
C SER A 316 23.13 -23.31 -18.56
N GLY A 317 21.94 -23.57 -19.11
CA GLY A 317 21.49 -23.01 -20.38
C GLY A 317 20.38 -21.96 -20.25
N ARG A 318 19.96 -21.38 -21.38
CA ARG A 318 18.85 -20.41 -21.44
C ARG A 318 17.45 -21.03 -21.34
N VAL A 319 17.32 -22.35 -21.26
CA VAL A 319 16.04 -23.05 -21.27
C VAL A 319 15.92 -23.95 -20.06
N ALA A 320 14.81 -23.84 -19.34
CA ALA A 320 14.36 -24.85 -18.39
C ALA A 320 13.15 -25.57 -18.99
N THR A 321 13.07 -26.89 -18.84
CA THR A 321 11.84 -27.64 -19.13
C THR A 321 11.28 -28.18 -17.83
N LEU A 322 10.02 -27.87 -17.54
CA LEU A 322 9.30 -28.35 -16.36
C LEU A 322 8.23 -29.33 -16.83
N ARG A 323 8.20 -30.53 -16.24
CA ARG A 323 7.15 -31.52 -16.47
C ARG A 323 6.49 -31.91 -15.15
N PHE A 324 5.23 -31.55 -14.99
CA PHE A 324 4.43 -31.94 -13.84
C PHE A 324 3.58 -33.15 -14.22
N LYS A 325 3.70 -34.22 -13.44
CA LYS A 325 2.93 -35.45 -13.64
C LYS A 325 2.25 -35.82 -12.33
N THR A 326 0.96 -36.15 -12.39
CA THR A 326 0.17 -36.60 -11.24
C THR A 326 -0.46 -37.98 -11.43
N ASP A 327 -0.79 -38.65 -10.34
CA ASP A 327 -1.47 -39.96 -10.33
C ASP A 327 -2.99 -39.82 -10.26
N SER A 328 -3.72 -40.94 -10.12
CA SER A 328 -5.18 -40.96 -10.08
C SER A 328 -5.84 -40.38 -8.82
N SER A 329 -5.07 -40.04 -7.79
CA SER A 329 -5.51 -39.76 -6.43
C SER A 329 -4.75 -38.60 -5.77
N VAL A 330 -5.22 -38.16 -4.59
CA VAL A 330 -4.56 -37.23 -3.64
C VAL A 330 -3.96 -35.95 -4.27
N ALA A 331 -4.76 -34.88 -4.35
CA ALA A 331 -4.28 -33.58 -4.79
C ALA A 331 -4.05 -32.56 -3.66
N TYR A 332 -2.92 -31.86 -3.76
CA TYR A 332 -2.48 -30.72 -2.92
C TYR A 332 -2.46 -29.41 -3.73
N ARG A 333 -1.93 -28.30 -3.19
CA ARG A 333 -1.97 -26.98 -3.87
C ARG A 333 -1.04 -26.85 -5.08
N GLY A 334 -0.05 -27.74 -5.19
CA GLY A 334 0.89 -27.78 -6.32
C GLY A 334 2.09 -26.88 -6.11
N PHE A 335 2.26 -25.85 -6.94
CA PHE A 335 3.40 -24.94 -6.84
C PHE A 335 3.17 -23.62 -7.56
N VAL A 336 4.01 -22.65 -7.17
CA VAL A 336 4.27 -21.43 -7.94
C VAL A 336 5.78 -21.27 -8.07
N VAL A 337 6.26 -21.28 -9.32
CA VAL A 337 7.66 -21.06 -9.69
C VAL A 337 7.85 -19.63 -10.16
N LEU A 338 8.65 -18.85 -9.42
CA LEU A 338 9.22 -17.62 -9.93
C LEU A 338 10.40 -17.98 -10.83
N TYR A 339 10.29 -17.67 -12.13
CA TYR A 339 11.41 -17.79 -13.07
C TYR A 339 12.02 -16.40 -13.32
N THR A 340 13.33 -16.25 -13.13
CA THR A 340 14.07 -15.01 -13.41
C THR A 340 15.07 -15.24 -14.52
N SER A 341 15.02 -14.45 -15.59
CA SER A 341 16.08 -14.38 -16.59
C SER A 341 17.30 -13.62 -16.06
N MET A 342 18.40 -14.32 -15.81
CA MET A 342 19.62 -13.78 -15.22
C MET A 342 20.82 -13.91 -16.16
N ARG A 343 21.81 -13.02 -15.99
CA ARG A 343 23.09 -13.06 -16.69
C ARG A 343 24.21 -13.02 -15.65
N THR A 344 25.21 -13.91 -15.75
CA THR A 344 26.44 -13.75 -14.96
C THR A 344 27.39 -12.83 -15.73
N PRO A 345 27.77 -11.66 -15.18
CA PRO A 345 28.80 -10.81 -15.75
C PRO A 345 30.12 -11.58 -15.75
N GLY A 346 30.74 -11.70 -16.93
CA GLY A 346 32.06 -12.31 -17.09
C GLY A 346 33.16 -11.34 -16.67
N ALA A 347 34.02 -10.95 -17.62
CA ALA A 347 34.99 -9.87 -17.40
C ALA A 347 34.39 -8.44 -17.50
N SER A 348 33.10 -8.33 -17.84
CA SER A 348 32.36 -7.08 -18.01
C SER A 348 31.23 -6.98 -16.98
N ASP A 349 30.95 -5.78 -16.48
CA ASP A 349 29.88 -5.52 -15.50
C ASP A 349 28.45 -5.78 -16.05
N CYS A 350 27.44 -5.51 -15.21
CA CYS A 350 26.05 -5.46 -15.66
C CYS A 350 25.83 -4.34 -16.69
N TYR A 351 24.87 -4.54 -17.61
CA TYR A 351 24.50 -3.49 -18.57
C TYR A 351 23.74 -2.37 -17.85
N TRP A 352 23.72 -1.16 -18.41
CA TRP A 352 23.00 0.00 -17.84
C TRP A 352 21.48 -0.18 -17.72
N THR A 353 20.92 -1.24 -18.31
CA THR A 353 19.49 -1.66 -18.19
C THR A 353 19.29 -2.81 -17.20
N GLU A 354 20.34 -3.21 -16.48
CA GLU A 354 20.35 -4.33 -15.56
C GLU A 354 20.69 -3.86 -14.13
N PHE A 355 20.07 -4.50 -13.14
CA PHE A 355 20.45 -4.38 -11.75
C PHE A 355 21.48 -5.46 -11.39
N ARG A 356 22.46 -5.11 -10.56
CA ARG A 356 23.50 -6.03 -10.08
C ARG A 356 23.18 -6.50 -8.67
N CYS A 357 22.80 -7.77 -8.56
CA CYS A 357 22.61 -8.48 -7.31
C CYS A 357 23.91 -8.56 -6.50
N THR A 358 23.80 -8.70 -5.18
CA THR A 358 24.95 -8.83 -4.27
C THR A 358 25.76 -10.10 -4.56
N ASN A 359 25.11 -11.17 -4.99
CA ASN A 359 25.71 -12.40 -5.49
C ASN A 359 26.36 -12.28 -6.90
N ASN A 360 26.55 -11.07 -7.42
CA ASN A 360 27.09 -10.73 -8.74
C ASN A 360 26.27 -11.22 -9.94
N ARG A 361 24.99 -11.56 -9.80
CA ARG A 361 24.10 -11.78 -10.95
C ARG A 361 23.57 -10.45 -11.49
N CYS A 362 23.30 -10.38 -12.79
CA CYS A 362 22.60 -9.27 -13.42
C CYS A 362 21.17 -9.70 -13.76
N ILE A 363 20.17 -8.95 -13.29
CA ILE A 363 18.75 -9.09 -13.64
C ILE A 363 18.29 -7.82 -14.39
N ASN A 364 17.11 -7.81 -15.01
CA ASN A 364 16.59 -6.56 -15.61
C ASN A 364 16.27 -5.54 -14.50
N ALA A 365 16.65 -4.27 -14.68
CA ALA A 365 16.45 -3.23 -13.68
C ALA A 365 14.96 -2.90 -13.39
N ASN A 366 14.02 -3.37 -14.22
CA ASN A 366 12.59 -3.31 -13.91
C ASN A 366 12.11 -4.39 -12.92
N LEU A 367 13.01 -5.25 -12.43
CA LEU A 367 12.73 -6.31 -11.47
C LEU A 367 13.16 -5.96 -10.04
N THR A 368 13.52 -4.70 -9.77
CA THR A 368 13.81 -4.22 -8.40
C THR A 368 12.58 -3.58 -7.79
N PHE A 369 12.38 -3.77 -6.49
CA PHE A 369 11.24 -3.27 -5.71
C PHE A 369 9.90 -3.76 -6.26
N ASN A 370 9.82 -5.03 -6.65
CA ASN A 370 8.63 -5.68 -7.22
C ASN A 370 8.02 -6.77 -6.30
N SER A 371 8.48 -6.87 -5.05
CA SER A 371 8.11 -7.87 -4.04
C SER A 371 8.69 -9.29 -4.25
N PHE A 372 9.38 -9.57 -5.35
CA PHE A 372 9.91 -10.89 -5.67
C PHE A 372 11.44 -10.87 -5.63
N ASP A 373 12.02 -11.79 -4.85
CA ASP A 373 13.47 -11.98 -4.77
C ASP A 373 13.98 -12.67 -6.04
N ASN A 374 14.10 -11.88 -7.11
CA ASN A 374 14.57 -12.28 -8.43
C ASN A 374 16.08 -12.55 -8.42
N CYS A 375 16.85 -11.90 -7.54
CA CYS A 375 18.28 -12.10 -7.34
C CYS A 375 18.64 -13.45 -6.69
N GLY A 376 17.80 -13.95 -5.79
CA GLY A 376 18.06 -15.12 -4.93
C GLY A 376 18.74 -14.79 -3.60
N ASP A 377 18.99 -13.51 -3.32
CA ASP A 377 19.62 -12.99 -2.09
C ASP A 377 18.88 -11.76 -1.51
N ASN A 378 17.71 -11.46 -2.09
CA ASN A 378 16.80 -10.35 -1.83
C ASN A 378 17.43 -8.95 -1.97
N SER A 379 18.54 -8.81 -2.71
CA SER A 379 19.25 -7.52 -2.85
C SER A 379 18.60 -6.54 -3.83
N ASP A 380 17.70 -7.03 -4.68
CA ASP A 380 16.79 -6.31 -5.56
C ASP A 380 15.60 -5.65 -4.83
N GLU A 381 15.15 -6.25 -3.73
CA GLU A 381 14.09 -5.73 -2.86
C GLU A 381 14.64 -4.93 -1.66
N GLN A 382 15.95 -4.99 -1.42
CA GLN A 382 16.62 -4.18 -0.42
C GLN A 382 16.93 -2.78 -0.97
N HIS A 383 16.54 -1.74 -0.22
CA HIS A 383 16.99 -0.37 -0.50
C HIS A 383 18.51 -0.26 -0.36
N PHE A 384 19.22 -0.38 -1.48
CA PHE A 384 20.68 -0.27 -1.53
C PHE A 384 21.15 1.19 -1.40
N PHE A 385 21.10 1.72 -0.17
CA PHE A 385 21.79 2.95 0.18
C PHE A 385 23.28 2.66 0.43
N THR A 386 24.10 2.71 -0.62
CA THR A 386 25.54 2.94 -0.43
C THR A 386 25.78 4.39 0.00
N VAL A 387 25.76 4.64 1.30
CA VAL A 387 26.43 5.81 1.87
C VAL A 387 27.87 5.42 2.18
N GLY A 388 28.79 5.91 1.37
CA GLY A 388 30.20 5.92 1.72
C GLY A 388 30.48 6.95 2.82
N GLY A 389 30.31 6.54 4.08
CA GLY A 389 30.85 7.20 5.27
C GLY A 389 30.16 8.49 5.76
N GLY A 390 29.86 8.52 7.07
CA GLY A 390 29.75 9.76 7.84
C GLY A 390 28.33 10.26 8.14
N ASP A 391 28.00 10.15 9.43
CA ASP A 391 27.06 10.97 10.21
C ASP A 391 25.53 10.91 9.93
N ASP A 392 24.80 10.98 11.05
CA ASP A 392 23.36 10.72 11.13
C ASP A 392 22.50 11.73 10.36
N SER A 393 21.67 11.25 9.43
CA SER A 393 20.44 11.94 9.05
C SER A 393 19.35 10.97 8.58
N ILE A 394 18.14 11.16 9.12
CA ILE A 394 16.94 10.44 8.71
C ILE A 394 16.52 10.97 7.33
N ILE A 395 16.51 10.11 6.30
CA ILE A 395 15.98 10.45 4.98
C ILE A 395 14.98 9.38 4.54
N THR A 396 13.73 9.81 4.36
CA THR A 396 12.64 9.06 3.77
C THR A 396 12.81 8.91 2.24
N THR A 397 12.19 7.87 1.69
CA THR A 397 12.27 7.46 0.27
C THR A 397 11.77 8.52 -0.74
N HIS A 398 12.09 8.28 -2.04
CA HIS A 398 11.62 8.94 -3.29
C HIS A 398 12.62 9.77 -4.13
N SER A 399 13.85 9.30 -4.36
CA SER A 399 14.86 10.07 -5.12
C SER A 399 14.60 10.28 -6.63
N ASP A 400 13.75 9.51 -7.31
CA ASP A 400 13.45 9.76 -8.73
C ASP A 400 12.12 10.51 -8.91
N THR A 401 11.09 10.12 -8.17
CA THR A 401 9.81 10.83 -8.19
C THR A 401 9.92 12.22 -7.57
N VAL A 402 10.70 12.46 -6.49
CA VAL A 402 10.87 13.82 -5.95
C VAL A 402 11.61 14.73 -6.92
N PHE A 403 12.64 14.25 -7.64
CA PHE A 403 13.35 15.11 -8.60
C PHE A 403 12.50 15.41 -9.84
N ILE A 404 11.75 14.42 -10.36
CA ILE A 404 10.81 14.64 -11.46
C ILE A 404 9.67 15.56 -11.01
N VAL A 405 9.04 15.31 -9.86
CA VAL A 405 7.97 16.15 -9.30
C VAL A 405 8.49 17.56 -8.97
N ALA A 406 9.68 17.71 -8.41
CA ALA A 406 10.29 19.01 -8.15
C ALA A 406 10.59 19.77 -9.46
N ALA A 407 11.09 19.10 -10.49
CA ALA A 407 11.27 19.70 -11.81
C ALA A 407 9.93 20.15 -12.42
N TRP A 408 8.88 19.33 -12.36
CA TRP A 408 7.53 19.72 -12.80
C TRP A 408 6.94 20.85 -11.96
N VAL A 409 7.14 20.86 -10.63
CA VAL A 409 6.73 21.95 -9.73
C VAL A 409 7.45 23.25 -10.10
N ILE A 410 8.76 23.21 -10.35
CA ILE A 410 9.54 24.37 -10.80
C ILE A 410 9.01 24.87 -12.16
N VAL A 411 8.75 23.97 -13.12
CA VAL A 411 8.19 24.34 -14.43
C VAL A 411 6.80 24.99 -14.27
N VAL A 412 5.92 24.43 -13.45
CA VAL A 412 4.58 25.00 -13.17
C VAL A 412 4.67 26.35 -12.47
N ILE A 413 5.58 26.52 -11.49
CA ILE A 413 5.83 27.80 -10.83
C ILE A 413 6.34 28.83 -11.83
N VAL A 414 7.31 28.48 -12.69
CA VAL A 414 7.87 29.39 -13.71
C VAL A 414 6.80 29.80 -14.72
N ILE A 415 5.98 28.86 -15.22
CA ILE A 415 4.85 29.16 -16.11
C ILE A 415 3.83 30.08 -15.39
N GLY A 416 3.49 29.78 -14.14
CA GLY A 416 2.59 30.60 -13.33
C GLY A 416 3.11 32.04 -13.12
N CYS A 417 4.40 32.21 -12.85
CA CYS A 417 5.06 33.51 -12.76
C CYS A 417 5.04 34.27 -14.09
N ILE A 418 5.31 33.61 -15.22
CA ILE A 418 5.27 34.22 -16.56
C ILE A 418 3.85 34.69 -16.88
N VAL A 419 2.83 33.83 -16.67
CA VAL A 419 1.42 34.18 -16.91
C VAL A 419 0.99 35.33 -15.98
N GLY A 420 1.39 35.31 -14.71
CA GLY A 420 1.14 36.39 -13.76
C GLY A 420 1.74 37.73 -14.20
N LEU A 421 2.99 37.74 -14.66
CA LEU A 421 3.65 38.95 -15.18
C LEU A 421 2.97 39.48 -16.44
N VAL A 422 2.57 38.61 -17.38
CA VAL A 422 1.82 39.02 -18.58
C VAL A 422 0.48 39.64 -18.20
N LEU A 423 -0.26 39.06 -17.25
CA LEU A 423 -1.52 39.62 -16.77
C LEU A 423 -1.34 40.98 -16.07
N ILE A 424 -0.26 41.16 -15.29
CA ILE A 424 0.08 42.45 -14.69
C ILE A 424 0.36 43.50 -15.78
N VAL A 425 1.16 43.18 -16.79
CA VAL A 425 1.47 44.10 -17.91
C VAL A 425 0.20 44.47 -18.68
N LEU A 426 -0.69 43.51 -18.96
CA LEU A 426 -1.97 43.77 -19.61
C LEU A 426 -2.90 44.65 -18.75
N CYS A 427 -2.97 44.42 -17.45
CA CYS A 427 -3.71 45.27 -16.51
C CYS A 427 -3.14 46.70 -16.46
N CYS A 428 -1.81 46.86 -16.40
CA CYS A 428 -1.17 48.18 -16.44
C CYS A 428 -1.46 48.90 -17.77
N ALA A 429 -1.33 48.22 -18.91
CA ALA A 429 -1.66 48.78 -20.22
C ALA A 429 -3.14 49.21 -20.32
N PHE A 430 -4.06 48.41 -19.76
CA PHE A 430 -5.49 48.73 -19.72
C PHE A 430 -5.79 49.94 -18.82
N ILE A 431 -5.14 50.05 -17.65
CA ILE A 431 -5.26 51.22 -16.76
C ILE A 431 -4.70 52.48 -17.44
N CYS A 432 -3.53 52.39 -18.10
CA CYS A 432 -2.98 53.50 -18.89
C CYS A 432 -3.89 53.92 -20.04
N TYR A 433 -4.50 52.96 -20.74
CA TYR A 433 -5.48 53.23 -21.79
C TYR A 433 -6.72 53.98 -21.25
N LEU A 434 -7.25 53.57 -20.11
CA LEU A 434 -8.37 54.25 -19.44
C LEU A 434 -7.98 55.67 -18.98
N ALA A 435 -6.77 55.85 -18.44
CA ALA A 435 -6.25 57.16 -18.04
C ALA A 435 -6.08 58.12 -19.25
N CYS A 436 -5.47 57.66 -20.35
CA CYS A 436 -5.41 58.43 -21.61
C CYS A 436 -6.80 58.77 -22.14
N ARG A 437 -7.77 57.85 -22.04
CA ARG A 437 -9.16 58.10 -22.47
C ARG A 437 -9.87 59.13 -21.59
N SER A 438 -9.53 59.22 -20.30
CA SER A 438 -10.06 60.27 -19.42
C SER A 438 -9.46 61.66 -19.69
N SER A 439 -8.20 61.73 -20.13
CA SER A 439 -7.51 62.99 -20.44
C SER A 439 -7.99 63.69 -21.72
N ASN A 440 -8.68 62.97 -22.62
CA ASN A 440 -9.15 63.48 -23.92
C ASN A 440 -10.61 63.98 -23.90
N ARG A 441 -11.13 64.44 -22.76
CA ARG A 441 -12.43 65.13 -22.70
C ARG A 441 -12.26 66.63 -23.01
N PRO A 442 -12.84 67.16 -24.10
CA PRO A 442 -12.81 68.60 -24.35
C PRO A 442 -13.68 69.35 -23.33
N ALA A 443 -13.19 70.51 -22.87
CA ALA A 443 -13.94 71.37 -21.97
C ALA A 443 -15.11 72.05 -22.72
N GLN A 444 -16.30 72.03 -22.12
CA GLN A 444 -17.37 72.98 -22.43
C GLN A 444 -17.69 73.82 -21.19
N GLN A 445 -17.86 75.11 -21.43
CA GLN A 445 -18.02 76.14 -20.40
C GLN A 445 -19.42 76.07 -19.78
N GLN A 446 -19.51 76.37 -18.48
CA GLN A 446 -20.75 76.84 -17.90
C GLN A 446 -20.46 78.04 -16.99
N ALA A 447 -21.00 79.19 -17.37
CA ALA A 447 -20.67 80.47 -16.76
C ALA A 447 -21.55 80.76 -15.53
N SER A 448 -20.87 80.96 -14.40
CA SER A 448 -21.14 81.96 -13.34
C SER A 448 -22.58 82.47 -13.13
N TYR A 449 -23.12 82.23 -11.92
CA TYR A 449 -23.85 83.26 -11.18
C TYR A 449 -23.39 83.31 -9.71
N THR A 450 -22.79 84.45 -9.35
CA THR A 450 -22.53 84.99 -8.00
C THR A 450 -23.83 85.54 -7.38
N ALA A 451 -24.00 85.84 -6.08
CA ALA A 451 -23.29 85.54 -4.82
C ALA A 451 -24.10 86.10 -3.61
N VAL A 452 -23.93 85.56 -2.38
CA VAL A 452 -23.69 86.31 -1.08
C VAL A 452 -24.82 87.24 -0.51
N PRO A 453 -24.99 87.47 0.83
CA PRO A 453 -24.83 86.64 2.05
C PRO A 453 -25.95 86.82 3.16
N ALA A 454 -25.76 86.11 4.30
CA ALA A 454 -26.08 86.35 5.75
C ALA A 454 -26.78 87.68 6.24
N PRO A 455 -27.39 87.79 7.47
CA PRO A 455 -26.91 87.21 8.75
C PRO A 455 -28.04 86.86 9.81
N PRO A 456 -27.94 86.99 11.17
CA PRO A 456 -28.21 85.83 12.07
C PRO A 456 -29.12 86.05 13.33
N GLN A 457 -29.29 84.99 14.15
CA GLN A 457 -29.70 85.00 15.59
C GLN A 457 -31.19 85.41 15.91
N GLN A 458 -31.92 84.98 16.97
CA GLN A 458 -31.69 84.21 18.22
C GLN A 458 -32.95 83.39 18.68
N VAL A 459 -32.73 82.37 19.54
CA VAL A 459 -33.50 81.92 20.76
C VAL A 459 -35.05 81.77 20.76
N GLY A 460 -35.54 80.62 21.27
CA GLY A 460 -36.87 80.51 21.94
C GLY A 460 -37.60 79.15 21.84
N ALA A 461 -38.05 78.57 22.95
CA ALA A 461 -38.91 77.35 23.07
C ALA A 461 -40.26 77.72 23.77
N PRO A 462 -41.21 76.84 24.22
CA PRO A 462 -41.27 75.34 24.21
C PRO A 462 -42.69 74.71 23.95
N SER A 463 -42.83 73.37 24.21
CA SER A 463 -44.08 72.55 24.37
C SER A 463 -44.88 72.23 23.07
N THR A 464 -45.59 71.11 22.84
CA THR A 464 -46.18 69.93 23.57
C THR A 464 -46.24 68.70 22.62
N ASP A 465 -46.75 67.47 22.91
CA ASP A 465 -46.74 66.53 24.06
C ASP A 465 -47.45 65.18 23.64
N TYR A 466 -47.42 64.10 24.47
CA TYR A 466 -48.06 62.75 24.33
C TYR A 466 -47.53 61.81 23.19
N ASN A 467 -47.08 60.54 23.36
CA ASN A 467 -47.36 59.30 24.15
C ASN A 467 -47.70 58.15 23.12
N GLN A 468 -47.36 56.86 23.24
CA GLN A 468 -47.17 55.97 24.41
C GLN A 468 -46.11 54.84 24.24
N GLN A 469 -45.44 54.53 25.36
CA GLN A 469 -45.05 53.21 25.96
C GLN A 469 -44.35 52.05 25.20
N PRO A 470 -43.23 51.52 25.77
CA PRO A 470 -42.79 50.12 25.75
C PRO A 470 -43.22 49.36 27.04
N PRO A 471 -42.88 48.05 27.24
CA PRO A 471 -41.80 47.73 28.21
C PRO A 471 -41.03 46.38 28.05
N MET A 472 -39.81 46.33 28.63
CA MET A 472 -39.14 45.30 29.49
C MET A 472 -39.29 43.76 29.28
N ALA A 473 -38.42 42.86 29.77
CA ALA A 473 -36.98 42.82 30.15
C ALA A 473 -36.64 41.40 30.73
N MET A 474 -35.38 41.18 31.15
CA MET A 474 -34.87 40.12 32.08
C MET A 474 -34.59 38.68 31.56
N GLN A 475 -33.60 37.93 32.06
CA GLN A 475 -32.26 38.26 32.60
C GLN A 475 -31.36 37.00 32.65
N THR A 476 -30.06 37.15 32.95
CA THR A 476 -28.99 36.14 32.87
C THR A 476 -28.48 35.63 34.24
N THR A 477 -27.43 34.77 34.23
CA THR A 477 -26.63 34.18 35.36
C THR A 477 -27.20 32.88 35.96
N GLY A 478 -26.43 31.87 36.44
CA GLY A 478 -24.97 31.60 36.48
C GLY A 478 -24.67 30.23 37.18
N PRO A 479 -23.48 29.62 37.05
CA PRO A 479 -23.10 28.28 37.60
C PRO A 479 -22.57 28.37 39.08
N PRO A 480 -22.32 27.30 39.89
CA PRO A 480 -21.33 26.22 39.61
C PRO A 480 -21.40 24.84 40.37
N ALA A 481 -20.39 24.00 40.08
CA ALA A 481 -19.66 23.05 40.96
C ALA A 481 -20.24 21.69 41.47
N ASN A 482 -19.33 20.70 41.51
CA ASN A 482 -19.40 19.34 42.07
C ASN A 482 -18.98 19.35 43.57
N PRO A 483 -19.35 18.37 44.44
CA PRO A 483 -18.41 17.23 44.68
C PRO A 483 -19.02 15.87 45.16
N GLN A 484 -18.20 14.81 45.09
CA GLN A 484 -18.28 13.51 45.83
C GLN A 484 -17.92 13.68 47.35
N PRO A 485 -17.95 12.68 48.28
CA PRO A 485 -17.69 11.22 48.13
C PRO A 485 -18.50 10.22 49.04
N ASP A 486 -18.04 8.94 49.07
CA ASP A 486 -18.28 7.83 50.04
C ASP A 486 -19.71 7.21 50.19
N GLY A 487 -19.91 5.91 50.50
CA GLY A 487 -19.02 4.75 50.70
C GLY A 487 -19.74 3.53 51.38
N GLN A 488 -19.09 2.35 51.43
CA GLN A 488 -19.37 1.14 52.26
C GLN A 488 -20.29 -0.03 51.77
N ALA A 489 -19.64 -1.09 51.25
CA ALA A 489 -19.51 -2.48 51.76
C ALA A 489 -20.69 -3.32 52.35
N ALA A 490 -20.88 -4.54 51.79
CA ALA A 490 -21.24 -5.86 52.39
C ALA A 490 -21.55 -6.87 51.24
N THR A 491 -21.39 -8.21 51.28
CA THR A 491 -20.73 -9.22 52.16
C THR A 491 -20.57 -10.54 51.36
N TYR A 492 -19.69 -11.46 51.80
CA TYR A 492 -19.51 -12.82 51.24
C TYR A 492 -20.75 -13.73 51.36
N PRO A 493 -20.77 -14.86 50.63
CA PRO A 493 -20.61 -16.15 51.32
C PRO A 493 -19.53 -17.08 50.73
N GLN A 494 -19.19 -18.14 51.47
CA GLN A 494 -18.16 -19.14 51.18
C GLN A 494 -18.75 -20.56 51.01
N LEU A 495 -17.88 -21.51 50.62
CA LEU A 495 -18.04 -22.98 50.51
C LEU A 495 -18.91 -23.47 49.33
N HIS A 496 -18.44 -24.37 48.45
CA HIS A 496 -17.75 -25.63 48.78
C HIS A 496 -16.58 -26.02 47.85
N LEU A 497 -15.60 -26.72 48.43
CA LEU A 497 -14.68 -27.64 47.74
C LEU A 497 -15.21 -29.08 47.93
N GLU A 498 -15.11 -29.93 46.90
CA GLU A 498 -14.70 -31.36 46.95
C GLU A 498 -14.61 -31.94 45.50
N PRO A 499 -14.03 -33.16 45.27
CA PRO A 499 -13.08 -33.34 44.16
C PRO A 499 -13.50 -34.26 43.00
N SER A 500 -12.65 -34.25 41.96
CA SER A 500 -12.31 -35.33 41.02
C SER A 500 -13.40 -36.25 40.44
N GLU A 501 -13.49 -36.35 39.10
CA GLU A 501 -13.21 -37.62 38.40
C GLU A 501 -13.05 -37.51 36.86
N GLN A 502 -12.19 -38.40 36.35
CA GLN A 502 -12.21 -39.09 35.04
C GLN A 502 -12.16 -38.33 33.70
N ALA A 503 -11.14 -38.70 32.91
CA ALA A 503 -11.03 -38.44 31.48
C ALA A 503 -11.89 -39.42 30.64
N PRO A 504 -12.35 -39.02 29.43
CA PRO A 504 -12.98 -39.94 28.48
C PRO A 504 -11.95 -40.82 27.73
N PRO A 505 -12.34 -42.03 27.29
CA PRO A 505 -11.47 -42.96 26.57
C PRO A 505 -11.32 -42.61 25.07
N PRO A 506 -10.30 -43.17 24.36
CA PRO A 506 -10.13 -42.97 22.92
C PRO A 506 -11.17 -43.72 22.10
N TYR A 507 -11.53 -43.17 20.93
CA TYR A 507 -12.42 -43.81 19.97
C TYR A 507 -11.73 -44.97 19.24
N GLU A 508 -12.44 -46.11 19.11
CA GLU A 508 -12.02 -47.24 18.29
C GLU A 508 -12.10 -46.91 16.78
N ILE A 509 -11.08 -47.36 16.04
CA ILE A 509 -11.12 -47.48 14.58
C ILE A 509 -11.93 -48.74 14.25
N LYS A 510 -12.98 -48.61 13.42
CA LYS A 510 -13.59 -49.78 12.75
C LYS A 510 -13.01 -49.96 11.36
N SER A 511 -12.66 -51.21 11.10
CA SER A 511 -12.19 -51.82 9.84
C SER A 511 -13.06 -51.54 8.63
#